data_AF-A0A7J4VAF6-F1
#
_entry.id   AF-A0A7J4VAF6-F1
#
_cell.length_a   1.000
_cell.length_b   1.000
_cell.length_c   1.000
_cell.angle_alpha   90.00
_cell.angle_beta   90.00
_cell.angle_gamma   90.00
#
_symmetry.space_group_name_H-M   'P 1'
#
loop_
_entity.id
_entity.type
_entity.pdbx_description
1 polymer ?
#
loop_
_entity_poly.entity_id
_entity_poly.type
_entity_poly.pdbx_seq_one_letter_code
_entity_poly.pdbx_strand_id
1 'polypeptide(L)' 'QTAIDFDVPAHVITTSLFNRFQSRQDESFAMKTLSALRNKFGGHEMKTKE' A
#
# COMPACT_ATOMS: atom_id res chain seq x y z
N GLN A 1 13.28 1.59 14.70
CA GLN A 1 13.91 2.61 13.83
C GLN A 1 15.40 2.35 13.56
N THR A 2 16.02 1.35 14.22
CA THR A 2 17.48 1.07 14.20
C THR A 2 18.18 1.24 12.84
N ALA A 3 17.68 0.65 11.74
CA ALA A 3 18.32 0.79 10.44
C ALA A 3 18.37 2.23 9.92
N ILE A 4 17.35 3.04 10.24
CA ILE A 4 17.28 4.47 9.89
C ILE A 4 18.20 5.29 10.80
N ASP A 5 18.29 4.93 12.09
CA ASP A 5 19.16 5.63 13.05
C ASP A 5 20.66 5.47 12.72
N PHE A 6 21.03 4.38 12.03
CA PHE A 6 22.40 4.09 11.60
C PHE A 6 22.66 4.32 10.11
N ASP A 7 21.70 4.88 9.36
CA ASP A 7 21.80 5.08 7.90
C ASP A 7 22.15 3.79 7.12
N VAL A 8 21.70 2.63 7.61
CA VAL A 8 21.95 1.32 6.97
C VAL A 8 20.73 0.89 6.14
N PRO A 9 20.89 0.61 4.84
CA PRO A 9 19.79 0.13 4.01
C PRO A 9 19.34 -1.28 4.41
N ALA A 10 18.04 -1.45 4.64
CA ALA A 10 17.43 -2.73 5.06
C ALA A 10 16.28 -3.17 4.12
N HIS A 11 16.49 -3.09 2.80
CA HIS A 11 15.44 -3.24 1.78
C HIS A 11 14.52 -4.46 1.98
N VAL A 12 15.08 -5.67 2.08
CA VAL A 12 14.29 -6.92 2.15
C VAL A 12 13.43 -6.96 3.42
N ILE A 13 13.99 -6.54 4.56
CA ILE A 13 13.28 -6.54 5.85
C ILE A 13 12.18 -5.49 5.83
N THR A 14 12.47 -4.27 5.34
CA THR A 14 11.48 -3.19 5.22
C THR A 14 10.32 -3.60 4.31
N THR A 15 10.61 -4.15 3.12
CA THR A 15 9.55 -4.61 2.19
C THR A 15 8.73 -5.75 2.80
N SER A 16 9.37 -6.71 3.47
CA SER A 16 8.68 -7.83 4.14
C SER A 16 7.70 -7.33 5.21
N LEU A 17 8.12 -6.34 6.00
CA LEU A 17 7.27 -5.73 7.04
C LEU A 17 6.06 -5.01 6.42
N PHE A 18 6.28 -4.15 5.42
CA PHE A 18 5.19 -3.43 4.75
C PHE A 18 4.22 -4.36 4.04
N ASN A 19 4.72 -5.42 3.40
CA ASN A 19 3.86 -6.45 2.79
C ASN A 19 2.99 -7.15 3.84
N ARG A 20 3.55 -7.44 5.02
CA ARG A 20 2.75 -8.05 6.11
C ARG A 20 1.67 -7.11 6.62
N PHE A 21 1.93 -5.81 6.73
CA PHE A 21 0.92 -4.82 7.12
C PHE A 21 -0.16 -4.66 6.06
N GLN A 22 0.19 -4.65 4.78
CA GLN A 22 -0.79 -4.60 3.69
C GLN A 22 -1.65 -5.87 3.65
N SER A 23 -1.04 -7.05 3.81
CA SER A 23 -1.75 -8.33 3.80
C SER A 23 -2.77 -8.50 4.93
N ARG A 24 -2.66 -7.73 6.02
CA ARG A 24 -3.59 -7.78 7.17
C ARG A 24 -4.63 -6.64 7.14
N GLN A 25 -4.66 -5.85 6.07
CA GLN A 25 -5.67 -4.81 5.89
C GLN A 25 -6.81 -5.38 5.04
N ASP A 26 -7.89 -5.80 5.71
CA ASP A 26 -9.11 -6.24 5.02
C ASP A 26 -9.75 -5.09 4.21
N GLU A 27 -9.55 -3.86 4.67
CA GLU A 27 -10.00 -2.64 4.04
C GLU A 27 -8.91 -1.57 4.07
N SER A 28 -8.65 -0.96 2.91
CA SER A 28 -7.60 0.06 2.78
C SER A 28 -8.14 1.32 2.10
N PHE A 29 -8.18 2.41 2.87
CA PHE A 29 -8.56 3.72 2.36
C PHE A 29 -7.66 4.18 1.21
N ALA A 30 -6.33 4.01 1.35
CA ALA A 30 -5.37 4.36 0.32
C ALA A 30 -5.64 3.62 -1.00
N MET A 31 -5.97 2.32 -0.94
CA MET A 31 -6.31 1.54 -2.13
C MET A 31 -7.64 1.97 -2.75
N LYS A 32 -8.63 2.35 -1.95
CA LYS A 32 -9.89 2.94 -2.46
C LYS A 32 -9.66 4.27 -3.17
N THR A 33 -8.86 5.16 -2.58
CA THR A 33 -8.48 6.42 -3.22
C THR A 33 -7.74 6.18 -4.52
N LEU A 34 -6.78 5.25 -4.54
CA LEU A 34 -6.05 4.88 -5.75
C LEU A 34 -6.99 4.33 -6.84
N SER A 35 -7.95 3.49 -6.47
CA SER A 35 -8.98 2.98 -7.39
C SER A 35 -9.82 4.10 -7.99
N ALA A 36 -10.27 5.05 -7.16
CA ALA A 36 -11.02 6.22 -7.61
C ALA A 36 -10.22 7.11 -8.59
N LEU A 37 -8.92 7.30 -8.35
CA LEU A 37 -8.03 8.04 -9.25
C LEU A 37 -7.86 7.30 -10.60
N ARG A 38 -7.64 5.98 -10.57
CA ARG A 38 -7.54 5.16 -11.79
C ARG A 38 -8.83 5.19 -12.62
N ASN A 39 -9.98 5.20 -11.96
CA ASN A 39 -11.26 5.39 -12.64
C ASN A 39 -11.37 6.79 -13.25
N LYS A 40 -11.12 7.84 -12.46
CA LYS A 40 -11.31 9.23 -12.89
C LYS A 40 -10.42 9.63 -14.06
N PHE A 41 -9.15 9.22 -14.05
CA PHE A 41 -8.15 9.67 -15.03
C PHE A 41 -7.83 8.63 -16.10
N GLY A 42 -7.96 7.34 -15.78
CA GLY A 42 -7.65 6.24 -16.71
C GLY A 42 -8.88 5.49 -17.24
N GLY A 43 -10.09 5.84 -16.79
CA GLY A 43 -11.32 5.13 -17.19
C GLY A 43 -11.41 3.69 -16.69
N HIS A 44 -10.56 3.28 -15.74
CA HIS A 44 -10.60 1.92 -15.18
C HIS A 44 -11.92 1.68 -14.45
N GLU A 45 -12.57 0.54 -14.71
CA GLU A 45 -13.78 0.14 -13.99
C GLU A 45 -13.50 -0.01 -12.49
N MET A 46 -14.39 0.53 -11.67
CA MET A 46 -14.30 0.48 -10.21
C MET A 46 -15.38 -0.45 -9.66
N LYS A 47 -14.98 -1.38 -8.78
CA LYS A 47 -15.93 -2.22 -8.06
C LYS A 47 -16.36 -1.54 -6.76
N THR A 48 -17.66 -1.52 -6.51
CA THR A 48 -18.25 -1.18 -5.21
C THR A 48 -18.39 -2.44 -4.38
N LYS A 49 -18.28 -2.34 -3.05
CA LYS A 49 -18.72 -3.42 -2.18
C LYS A 49 -20.24 -3.47 -2.23
N GLU A 50 -20.80 -4.65 -2.51
CA GLU A 50 -22.21 -4.96 -2.24
C GLU A 50 -22.48 -4.98 -0.74
#